data_AF-G9WTR4-F1
#
_entry.id   AF-G9WTR4-F1
#
_cell.length_a   1.000
_cell.length_b   1.000
_cell.length_c   1.000
_cell.angle_alpha   90.00
_cell.angle_beta   90.00
_cell.angle_gamma   90.00
#
_symmetry.space_group_name_H-M   'P 1'
#
loop_
_entity.id
_entity.type
_entity.pdbx_description
1 polymer ?
#
loop_
_entity_poly.entity_id
_entity_poly.type
_entity_poly.pdbx_seq_one_letter_code
_entity_poly.pdbx_strand_id
1 'polypeptide(L)'
;MSRLIIVTENEAQKTVEGLYRDLERRIQASQPGLCPVDLAEAFLHVCHSQSCGKCTPCRVGLGQLEKLMESVLNGSADMDTLKTIEKTAEAIYHSADCAIGFEAAKMVLRGIRGFYDDYAEHVKHGRCFAKQSQPVPCVALCPAHVDVPGYVSLIHEGRYAEAVQLIRKDNPFPAACGLICEHPCELRCRRTMVDKAINIRGLKRYAVEHEGEIKVPQIMDKTGKKVAIVGGGPSGLSAAYYLSIMGHDVTVYEQRKKLGGMLRYGIPAYRLPREILDHEIEGLMKTGFQVKTDVSIGKDLSLAQLKKDFDAVYVSIGAHTDKKLGIPGEDAEGVISAVEMLRNIGDDRYPDFSGLDVVVVGGGNVAMDVARSAVRLGAKTVKVAYRRRRVDMTALPEEVEGAIADGCDIVELHSPVRIEKDEKGHCKGIVLKPQIIGGVRYGRPSPKDSQSPEVLVNADLVLVAIGQGIDFRKFEEYQGITIESGRINALDTSALKNAEGIFAGGDCVTGPATVIRAIAAGKTAAANIDEYLGFFHEIESDIVLPPVRFDDNAPTGRVNMKERPANERVCDFKLMEYGMTDEEACQESGRCLHCDHFGYGIFKGGRESKW
;
A
#
# COMPACT_ATOMS: atom_id res chain seq x y z
N MET A 1 38.50 -35.36 -27.05
CA MET A 1 37.07 -35.29 -26.63
C MET A 1 37.04 -35.05 -25.12
N SER A 2 36.72 -33.84 -24.68
CA SER A 2 36.49 -33.56 -23.25
C SER A 2 35.23 -34.31 -22.83
N ARG A 3 35.34 -35.17 -21.80
CA ARG A 3 34.17 -35.82 -21.21
C ARG A 3 33.30 -34.75 -20.54
N LEU A 4 32.01 -34.77 -20.80
CA LEU A 4 31.04 -33.96 -20.05
C LEU A 4 30.94 -34.55 -18.63
N ILE A 5 31.04 -33.68 -17.63
CA ILE A 5 30.95 -34.04 -16.21
C ILE A 5 29.67 -33.39 -15.67
N ILE A 6 28.87 -34.14 -14.91
CA ILE A 6 27.80 -33.56 -14.11
C ILE A 6 28.49 -32.86 -12.94
N VAL A 7 28.53 -31.53 -12.98
CA VAL A 7 29.06 -30.72 -11.87
C VAL A 7 28.07 -30.82 -10.72
N THR A 8 28.36 -31.66 -9.73
CA THR A 8 27.66 -31.63 -8.44
C THR A 8 28.29 -30.55 -7.59
N GLU A 9 27.47 -29.64 -7.05
CA GLU A 9 27.96 -28.62 -6.11
C GLU A 9 28.68 -29.27 -4.93
N ASN A 10 29.93 -28.87 -4.71
CA ASN A 10 30.65 -29.27 -3.52
C ASN A 10 30.18 -28.46 -2.30
N GLU A 11 30.55 -28.90 -1.10
CA GLU A 11 30.12 -28.27 0.15
C GLU A 11 30.52 -26.78 0.23
N ALA A 12 31.68 -26.41 -0.34
CA ALA A 12 32.13 -25.03 -0.41
C ALA A 12 31.21 -24.16 -1.28
N GLN A 13 30.79 -24.64 -2.45
CA GLN A 13 29.85 -23.95 -3.33
C GLN A 13 28.49 -23.75 -2.64
N LYS A 14 27.94 -24.80 -2.02
CA LYS A 14 26.69 -24.72 -1.25
C LYS A 14 26.77 -23.71 -0.11
N THR A 15 27.91 -23.66 0.57
CA THR A 15 28.17 -22.71 1.66
C THR A 15 28.16 -21.28 1.13
N VAL A 16 28.88 -21.00 0.04
CA VAL A 16 28.94 -19.67 -0.57
C VAL A 16 27.56 -19.21 -1.08
N GLU A 17 26.81 -20.09 -1.75
CA GLU A 17 25.43 -19.79 -2.17
C GLU A 17 24.47 -19.60 -0.98
N GLY A 18 24.71 -20.29 0.13
CA GLY A 18 24.06 -20.01 1.41
C GLY A 18 24.30 -18.58 1.88
N LEU A 19 25.57 -18.15 1.91
CA LEU A 19 25.95 -16.80 2.31
C LEU A 19 25.33 -15.72 1.41
N TYR A 20 25.26 -15.94 0.09
CA TYR A 20 24.58 -15.01 -0.82
C TYR A 20 23.08 -14.88 -0.50
N ARG A 21 22.39 -16.00 -0.25
CA ARG A 21 20.98 -16.00 0.13
C ARG A 21 20.75 -15.30 1.47
N ASP A 22 21.65 -15.49 2.44
CA ASP A 22 21.57 -14.83 3.74
C ASP A 22 21.79 -13.32 3.62
N LEU A 23 22.70 -12.88 2.73
CA LEU A 23 22.91 -11.46 2.44
C LEU A 23 21.67 -10.84 1.77
N GLU A 24 21.08 -11.53 0.78
CA GLU A 24 19.84 -11.08 0.12
C GLU A 24 18.70 -10.91 1.13
N ARG A 25 18.51 -11.89 2.02
CA ARG A 25 17.50 -11.84 3.10
C ARG A 25 17.74 -10.66 4.05
N ARG A 26 19.00 -10.37 4.40
CA ARG A 26 19.36 -9.22 5.25
C ARG A 26 19.04 -7.89 4.56
N ILE A 27 19.33 -7.78 3.27
CA ILE A 27 18.97 -6.58 2.48
C ILE A 27 17.45 -6.41 2.43
N GLN A 28 16.70 -7.49 2.23
CA GLN A 28 15.23 -7.45 2.25
C GLN A 28 14.68 -7.04 3.63
N ALA A 29 15.28 -7.54 4.71
CA ALA A 29 14.91 -7.23 6.09
C ALA A 29 15.52 -5.93 6.64
N SER A 30 16.21 -5.14 5.78
CA SER A 30 16.91 -3.94 6.20
C SER A 30 15.98 -2.91 6.84
N GLN A 31 16.44 -2.29 7.93
CA GLN A 31 15.60 -1.37 8.70
C GLN A 31 15.22 -0.15 7.84
N PRO A 32 13.98 0.34 7.94
CA PRO A 32 13.68 1.72 7.57
C PRO A 32 14.61 2.67 8.34
N GLY A 33 15.16 3.69 7.66
CA GLY A 33 15.90 4.76 8.33
C GLY A 33 17.40 4.52 8.53
N LEU A 34 18.00 3.56 7.81
CA LEU A 34 19.46 3.42 7.74
C LEU A 34 20.10 4.71 7.24
N CYS A 35 21.28 5.04 7.77
CA CYS A 35 22.06 6.18 7.31
C CYS A 35 22.35 6.03 5.80
N PRO A 36 21.94 6.98 4.95
CA PRO A 36 22.16 6.88 3.50
C PRO A 36 23.65 6.92 3.13
N VAL A 37 24.49 7.58 3.93
CA VAL A 37 25.95 7.64 3.74
C VAL A 37 26.57 6.26 3.97
N ASP A 38 26.21 5.61 5.07
CA ASP A 38 26.67 4.27 5.45
C ASP A 38 26.19 3.21 4.46
N LEU A 39 24.94 3.30 4.02
CA LEU A 39 24.40 2.41 2.99
C LEU A 39 25.12 2.54 1.65
N ALA A 40 25.45 3.78 1.23
CA ALA A 40 26.18 4.02 0.00
C ALA A 40 27.63 3.52 0.08
N GLU A 41 28.28 3.68 1.24
CA GLU A 41 29.63 3.16 1.51
C GLU A 41 29.64 1.62 1.49
N ALA A 42 28.73 0.96 2.22
CA ALA A 42 28.66 -0.49 2.26
C ALA A 42 28.42 -1.10 0.87
N PHE A 43 27.56 -0.48 0.05
CA PHE A 43 27.36 -0.91 -1.33
C PHE A 43 28.62 -0.73 -2.19
N LEU A 44 29.30 0.41 -2.04
CA LEU A 44 30.57 0.68 -2.72
C LEU A 44 31.64 -0.34 -2.34
N HIS A 45 31.76 -0.69 -1.06
CA HIS A 45 32.68 -1.71 -0.57
C HIS A 45 32.42 -3.07 -1.23
N VAL A 46 31.15 -3.50 -1.26
CA VAL A 46 30.76 -4.75 -1.95
C VAL A 46 31.15 -4.71 -3.43
N CYS A 47 30.83 -3.63 -4.14
CA CYS A 47 31.23 -3.51 -5.55
C CYS A 47 32.75 -3.49 -5.76
N HIS A 48 33.50 -2.83 -4.87
CA HIS A 48 34.95 -2.81 -4.95
C HIS A 48 35.54 -4.22 -4.75
N SER A 49 35.02 -4.99 -3.80
CA SER A 49 35.44 -6.38 -3.57
C SER A 49 35.15 -7.33 -4.75
N GLN A 50 34.10 -7.04 -5.53
CA GLN A 50 33.71 -7.82 -6.71
C GLN A 50 34.44 -7.39 -8.00
N SER A 51 35.12 -6.25 -7.96
CA SER A 51 35.81 -5.68 -9.13
C SER A 51 36.99 -6.56 -9.55
N CYS A 52 37.13 -6.77 -10.86
CA CYS A 52 38.34 -7.41 -11.40
C CYS A 52 39.56 -6.48 -11.47
N GLY A 53 39.38 -5.17 -11.20
CA GLY A 53 40.46 -4.18 -11.19
C GLY A 53 41.17 -3.94 -12.53
N LYS A 54 40.60 -4.36 -13.67
CA LYS A 54 41.25 -4.23 -14.98
C LYS A 54 41.30 -2.79 -15.49
N CYS A 55 40.23 -2.02 -15.29
CA CYS A 55 40.17 -0.63 -15.72
C CYS A 55 40.64 0.31 -14.59
N THR A 56 41.32 1.41 -14.96
CA THR A 56 41.80 2.43 -14.00
C THR A 56 40.72 2.95 -13.05
N PRO A 57 39.49 3.30 -13.47
CA PRO A 57 38.46 3.78 -12.54
C PRO A 57 38.06 2.73 -11.50
N CYS A 58 38.11 1.43 -11.82
CA CYS A 58 37.84 0.39 -10.82
C CYS A 58 39.06 0.05 -9.97
N ARG A 59 40.27 0.02 -10.57
CA ARG A 59 41.52 -0.34 -9.88
C ARG A 59 41.96 0.69 -8.86
N VAL A 60 41.77 1.97 -9.18
CA VAL A 60 42.22 3.10 -8.35
C VAL A 60 41.02 3.90 -7.87
N GLY A 61 40.08 4.20 -8.77
CA GLY A 61 38.96 5.10 -8.46
C GLY A 61 38.06 4.58 -7.34
N LEU A 62 37.59 3.32 -7.40
CA LEU A 62 36.71 2.77 -6.37
C LEU A 62 37.36 2.79 -4.98
N GLY A 63 38.62 2.35 -4.87
CA GLY A 63 39.33 2.38 -3.59
C GLY A 63 39.64 3.79 -3.07
N GLN A 64 39.77 4.80 -3.94
CA GLN A 64 39.86 6.20 -3.50
C GLN A 64 38.49 6.72 -3.05
N LEU A 65 37.43 6.39 -3.79
CA LEU A 65 36.07 6.78 -3.45
C LEU A 65 35.63 6.20 -2.11
N GLU A 66 35.99 4.95 -1.84
CA GLU A 66 35.73 4.26 -0.57
C GLU A 66 36.38 4.99 0.61
N LYS A 67 37.68 5.31 0.50
CA LYS A 67 38.39 6.09 1.53
C LYS A 67 37.77 7.46 1.81
N LEU A 68 37.27 8.12 0.78
CA LEU A 68 36.58 9.40 0.94
C LEU A 68 35.22 9.24 1.62
N MET A 69 34.48 8.17 1.32
CA MET A 69 33.23 7.84 2.01
C MET A 69 33.48 7.48 3.49
N GLU A 70 34.51 6.68 3.76
CA GLU A 70 34.96 6.32 5.11
C GLU A 70 35.36 7.56 5.92
N SER A 71 36.03 8.55 5.32
CA SER A 71 36.40 9.77 6.05
C SER A 71 35.18 10.61 6.47
N VAL A 72 34.09 10.57 5.71
CA VAL A 72 32.81 11.19 6.10
C VAL A 72 32.20 10.46 7.31
N LEU A 73 32.18 9.13 7.29
CA LEU A 73 31.63 8.33 8.39
C LEU A 73 32.48 8.43 9.67
N ASN A 74 33.80 8.52 9.53
CA ASN A 74 34.75 8.65 10.64
C ASN A 74 34.87 10.08 11.18
N GLY A 75 34.17 11.06 10.59
CA GLY A 75 34.20 12.46 11.03
C GLY A 75 35.54 13.17 10.77
N SER A 76 36.36 12.67 9.85
CA SER A 76 37.64 13.27 9.45
C SER A 76 37.57 14.05 8.13
N ALA A 77 36.44 13.98 7.43
CA ALA A 77 36.17 14.74 6.22
C ALA A 77 35.84 16.21 6.50
N ASP A 78 36.06 17.05 5.48
CA ASP A 78 35.60 18.44 5.42
C ASP A 78 34.58 18.64 4.28
N MET A 79 34.03 19.85 4.15
CA MET A 79 33.04 20.14 3.10
C MET A 79 33.62 20.05 1.67
N ASP A 80 34.94 20.17 1.50
CA ASP A 80 35.60 20.00 0.20
C ASP A 80 35.79 18.52 -0.17
N THR A 81 35.85 17.64 0.84
CA THR A 81 35.82 16.19 0.67
C THR A 81 34.53 15.78 -0.04
N LEU A 82 33.38 16.36 0.30
CA LEU A 82 32.09 16.07 -0.37
C LEU A 82 32.12 16.39 -1.87
N LYS A 83 32.73 17.53 -2.25
CA LYS A 83 32.91 17.90 -3.67
C LYS A 83 33.84 16.90 -4.37
N THR A 84 34.85 16.41 -3.67
CA THR A 84 35.80 15.42 -4.18
C THR A 84 35.16 14.05 -4.37
N ILE A 85 34.28 13.64 -3.46
CA ILE A 85 33.46 12.43 -3.59
C ILE A 85 32.62 12.51 -4.85
N GLU A 86 31.87 13.61 -5.03
CA GLU A 86 31.00 13.78 -6.20
C GLU A 86 31.80 13.71 -7.51
N LYS A 87 32.89 14.49 -7.63
CA LYS A 87 33.74 14.49 -8.83
C LYS A 87 34.38 13.14 -9.11
N THR A 88 34.88 12.46 -8.08
CA THR A 88 35.48 11.14 -8.21
C THR A 88 34.45 10.12 -8.70
N ALA A 89 33.24 10.16 -8.13
CA ALA A 89 32.16 9.29 -8.55
C ALA A 89 31.70 9.60 -9.99
N GLU A 90 31.59 10.86 -10.40
CA GLU A 90 31.29 11.21 -11.81
C GLU A 90 32.34 10.66 -12.78
N ALA A 91 33.62 10.82 -12.45
CA ALA A 91 34.70 10.32 -13.28
C ALA A 91 34.62 8.80 -13.45
N ILE A 92 34.38 8.05 -12.36
CA ILE A 92 34.23 6.59 -12.41
C ILE A 92 32.98 6.20 -13.20
N TYR A 93 31.84 6.87 -12.96
CA TYR A 93 30.58 6.59 -13.66
C TYR A 93 30.71 6.69 -15.18
N HIS A 94 31.41 7.71 -15.66
CA HIS A 94 31.57 7.94 -17.10
C HIS A 94 32.70 7.13 -17.75
N SER A 95 33.64 6.59 -16.98
CA SER A 95 34.84 5.93 -17.52
C SER A 95 34.95 4.43 -17.22
N ALA A 96 34.09 3.87 -16.35
CA ALA A 96 34.15 2.45 -16.02
C ALA A 96 33.66 1.55 -17.16
N ASP A 97 34.45 0.52 -17.47
CA ASP A 97 34.18 -0.42 -18.56
C ASP A 97 32.99 -1.37 -18.31
N CYS A 98 32.55 -1.56 -17.06
CA CYS A 98 31.52 -2.53 -16.71
C CYS A 98 30.56 -2.05 -15.61
N ALA A 99 29.47 -2.81 -15.43
CA ALA A 99 28.39 -2.51 -14.49
C ALA A 99 28.84 -2.36 -13.04
N ILE A 100 29.84 -3.13 -12.59
CA ILE A 100 30.34 -3.04 -11.21
C ILE A 100 30.86 -1.62 -10.93
N GLY A 101 31.69 -1.08 -11.83
CA GLY A 101 32.29 0.23 -11.64
C GLY A 101 31.26 1.37 -11.73
N PHE A 102 30.45 1.40 -12.79
CA PHE A 102 29.54 2.53 -12.97
C PHE A 102 28.34 2.47 -12.02
N GLU A 103 27.80 1.29 -11.65
CA GLU A 103 26.70 1.23 -10.67
C GLU A 103 27.19 1.58 -9.25
N ALA A 104 28.42 1.20 -8.87
CA ALA A 104 29.02 1.63 -7.61
C ALA A 104 29.10 3.16 -7.52
N ALA A 105 29.69 3.79 -8.54
CA ALA A 105 29.79 5.24 -8.61
C ALA A 105 28.42 5.93 -8.68
N LYS A 106 27.47 5.37 -9.43
CA LYS A 106 26.10 5.87 -9.52
C LYS A 106 25.39 5.83 -8.18
N MET A 107 25.61 4.81 -7.35
CA MET A 107 25.04 4.75 -6.00
C MET A 107 25.54 5.93 -5.16
N VAL A 108 26.85 6.18 -5.17
CA VAL A 108 27.46 7.30 -4.44
C VAL A 108 26.95 8.65 -4.96
N LEU A 109 26.84 8.82 -6.28
CA LEU A 109 26.25 10.04 -6.87
C LEU A 109 24.81 10.25 -6.44
N ARG A 110 23.99 9.20 -6.41
CA ARG A 110 22.61 9.29 -5.90
C ARG A 110 22.58 9.62 -4.42
N GLY A 111 23.50 9.07 -3.64
CA GLY A 111 23.70 9.36 -2.23
C GLY A 111 23.99 10.85 -2.00
N ILE A 112 25.10 11.34 -2.54
CA ILE A 112 25.58 12.70 -2.26
C ILE A 112 24.68 13.80 -2.83
N ARG A 113 23.97 13.54 -3.94
CA ARG A 113 23.02 14.48 -4.53
C ARG A 113 21.64 14.41 -3.88
N GLY A 114 21.19 13.21 -3.52
CA GLY A 114 19.86 12.98 -2.98
C GLY A 114 19.76 13.25 -1.48
N PHE A 115 20.84 13.03 -0.74
CA PHE A 115 20.90 13.13 0.72
C PHE A 115 22.02 14.06 1.17
N TYR A 116 22.25 15.16 0.44
CA TYR A 116 23.37 16.09 0.70
C TYR A 116 23.40 16.57 2.16
N ASP A 117 22.23 16.84 2.74
CA ASP A 117 22.12 17.30 4.14
C ASP A 117 22.63 16.25 5.13
N ASP A 118 22.41 14.95 4.90
CA ASP A 118 22.95 13.89 5.75
C ASP A 118 24.48 13.81 5.65
N TYR A 119 25.04 13.93 4.44
CA TYR A 119 26.49 13.99 4.24
C TYR A 119 27.09 15.21 4.95
N ALA A 120 26.45 16.38 4.83
CA ALA A 120 26.90 17.61 5.47
C ALA A 120 26.80 17.54 7.00
N GLU A 121 25.76 16.90 7.55
CA GLU A 121 25.60 16.69 8.99
C GLU A 121 26.70 15.79 9.56
N HIS A 122 27.09 14.72 8.83
CA HIS A 122 28.21 13.87 9.20
C HIS A 122 29.51 14.67 9.29
N VAL A 123 29.79 15.51 8.30
CA VAL A 123 30.98 16.37 8.26
C VAL A 123 30.98 17.43 9.36
N LYS A 124 29.86 18.13 9.56
CA LYS A 124 29.79 19.27 10.48
C LYS A 124 29.66 18.85 11.94
N HIS A 125 28.99 17.73 12.19
CA HIS A 125 28.50 17.37 13.52
C HIS A 125 28.78 15.91 13.90
N GLY A 126 29.40 15.10 13.03
CA GLY A 126 29.75 13.71 13.34
C GLY A 126 28.54 12.79 13.55
N ARG A 127 27.38 13.15 12.98
CA ARG A 127 26.12 12.38 13.14
C ARG A 127 25.29 12.41 11.86
N CYS A 128 24.35 11.47 11.74
CA CYS A 128 23.37 11.45 10.65
C CYS A 128 22.11 12.24 11.03
N PHE A 129 21.45 12.86 10.05
CA PHE A 129 20.16 13.50 10.26
C PHE A 129 19.02 12.49 10.25
N ALA A 130 19.19 11.32 9.60
CA ALA A 130 18.20 10.27 9.41
C ALA A 130 17.21 10.12 10.59
N LYS A 131 16.03 10.69 10.38
CA LYS A 131 14.91 10.76 11.33
C LYS A 131 14.02 9.52 11.14
N GLN A 132 14.32 8.42 11.82
CA GLN A 132 13.32 7.38 12.02
C GLN A 132 13.13 7.14 13.51
N SER A 133 12.01 7.62 14.04
CA SER A 133 11.59 7.47 15.44
C SER A 133 11.04 6.08 15.74
N GLN A 134 10.77 5.26 14.72
CA GLN A 134 10.19 3.93 14.91
C GLN A 134 11.06 2.86 14.23
N PRO A 135 11.95 2.16 14.97
CA PRO A 135 12.88 1.17 14.44
C PRO A 135 12.27 -0.23 14.24
N VAL A 136 11.03 -0.47 14.70
CA VAL A 136 10.32 -1.75 14.51
C VAL A 136 9.71 -1.79 13.09
N PRO A 137 10.19 -2.67 12.17
CA PRO A 137 9.84 -2.55 10.75
C PRO A 137 8.35 -2.70 10.44
N CYS A 138 7.66 -3.62 11.11
CA CYS A 138 6.23 -3.86 10.89
C CYS A 138 5.34 -2.71 11.38
N VAL A 139 5.78 -1.96 12.41
CA VAL A 139 5.11 -0.74 12.90
C VAL A 139 5.45 0.44 11.99
N ALA A 140 6.72 0.59 11.62
CA ALA A 140 7.23 1.69 10.79
C ALA A 140 6.65 1.69 9.36
N LEU A 141 6.48 0.49 8.77
CA LEU A 141 5.94 0.35 7.41
C LEU A 141 4.41 0.32 7.37
N CYS A 142 3.74 0.12 8.50
CA CYS A 142 2.30 0.27 8.58
C CYS A 142 1.97 1.77 8.58
N PRO A 143 1.24 2.31 7.58
CA PRO A 143 0.93 3.74 7.55
C PRO A 143 0.15 4.25 8.77
N ALA A 144 -0.61 3.37 9.42
CA ALA A 144 -1.35 3.70 10.64
C ALA A 144 -0.52 3.46 11.93
N HIS A 145 0.70 2.95 11.81
CA HIS A 145 1.60 2.62 12.92
C HIS A 145 1.02 1.65 13.95
N VAL A 146 0.23 0.68 13.48
CA VAL A 146 -0.37 -0.36 14.33
C VAL A 146 0.70 -1.15 15.07
N ASP A 147 0.49 -1.38 16.36
CA ASP A 147 1.34 -2.17 17.26
C ASP A 147 1.31 -3.68 16.92
N VAL A 148 2.01 -4.06 15.84
CA VAL A 148 2.06 -5.43 15.34
C VAL A 148 2.62 -6.43 16.36
N PRO A 149 3.81 -6.21 16.96
CA PRO A 149 4.35 -7.18 17.91
C PRO A 149 3.43 -7.40 19.12
N GLY A 150 2.80 -6.33 19.62
CA GLY A 150 1.88 -6.41 20.75
C GLY A 150 0.68 -7.32 20.48
N TYR A 151 -0.05 -7.10 19.38
CA TYR A 151 -1.23 -7.94 19.11
C TYR A 151 -0.87 -9.35 18.67
N VAL A 152 0.28 -9.55 18.00
CA VAL A 152 0.76 -10.91 17.67
C VAL A 152 1.05 -11.71 18.94
N SER A 153 1.61 -11.06 19.97
CA SER A 153 1.84 -11.67 21.27
C SER A 153 0.53 -12.06 21.96
N LEU A 154 -0.49 -11.19 21.90
CA LEU A 154 -1.81 -11.47 22.45
C LEU A 154 -2.51 -12.62 21.73
N ILE A 155 -2.39 -12.71 20.40
CA ILE A 155 -2.92 -13.84 19.62
C ILE A 155 -2.26 -15.15 20.04
N HIS A 156 -0.95 -15.15 20.25
CA HIS A 156 -0.25 -16.36 20.69
C HIS A 156 -0.79 -16.90 22.02
N GLU A 157 -1.12 -16.02 22.95
CA GLU A 157 -1.68 -16.36 24.28
C GLU A 157 -3.20 -16.59 24.27
N GLY A 158 -3.86 -16.60 23.10
CA GLY A 158 -5.31 -16.78 23.01
C GLY A 158 -6.14 -15.56 23.43
N ARG A 159 -5.51 -14.39 23.63
CA ARG A 159 -6.15 -13.14 24.09
C ARG A 159 -6.67 -12.30 22.93
N TYR A 160 -7.55 -12.89 22.10
CA TYR A 160 -7.96 -12.31 20.81
C TYR A 160 -8.73 -10.99 20.93
N ALA A 161 -9.68 -10.87 21.86
CA ALA A 161 -10.42 -9.63 22.08
C ALA A 161 -9.49 -8.45 22.44
N GLU A 162 -8.47 -8.71 23.25
CA GLU A 162 -7.45 -7.71 23.60
C GLU A 162 -6.55 -7.40 22.40
N ALA A 163 -6.17 -8.42 21.61
CA ALA A 163 -5.43 -8.21 20.37
C ALA A 163 -6.16 -7.24 19.43
N VAL A 164 -7.48 -7.42 19.24
CA VAL A 164 -8.27 -6.52 18.38
C VAL A 164 -8.45 -5.14 18.99
N GLN A 165 -8.67 -5.04 20.31
CA GLN A 165 -8.72 -3.74 21.00
C GLN A 165 -7.41 -2.96 20.83
N LEU A 166 -6.26 -3.64 20.92
CA LEU A 166 -4.95 -3.02 20.67
C LEU A 166 -4.80 -2.56 19.21
N ILE A 167 -5.30 -3.34 18.24
CA ILE A 167 -5.32 -2.92 16.84
C ILE A 167 -6.19 -1.68 16.64
N ARG A 168 -7.37 -1.63 17.26
CA ARG A 168 -8.35 -0.52 17.14
C ARG A 168 -7.88 0.80 17.74
N LYS A 169 -6.81 0.80 18.55
CA LYS A 169 -6.11 2.02 18.97
C LYS A 169 -5.55 2.80 17.76
N ASP A 170 -5.09 2.09 16.74
CA ASP A 170 -4.41 2.67 15.56
C ASP A 170 -5.17 2.44 14.25
N ASN A 171 -5.97 1.39 14.17
CA ASN A 171 -6.72 0.98 13.00
C ASN A 171 -8.15 0.55 13.36
N PRO A 172 -9.18 1.36 13.10
CA PRO A 172 -10.57 1.05 13.40
C PRO A 172 -11.16 -0.05 12.49
N PHE A 173 -10.48 -0.44 11.41
CA PHE A 173 -10.95 -1.46 10.48
C PHE A 173 -10.06 -2.74 10.49
N PRO A 174 -9.94 -3.46 11.63
CA PRO A 174 -9.15 -4.69 11.69
C PRO A 174 -9.72 -5.81 10.81
N ALA A 175 -11.05 -5.96 10.69
CA ALA A 175 -11.72 -6.98 9.89
C ALA A 175 -11.45 -6.77 8.40
N ALA A 176 -11.76 -5.57 7.89
CA ALA A 176 -11.45 -5.24 6.50
C ALA A 176 -9.95 -5.39 6.23
N CYS A 177 -9.07 -4.84 7.08
CA CYS A 177 -7.63 -4.96 6.88
C CYS A 177 -7.09 -6.40 6.99
N GLY A 178 -7.75 -7.28 7.75
CA GLY A 178 -7.43 -8.71 7.79
C GLY A 178 -7.73 -9.41 6.47
N LEU A 179 -8.69 -8.89 5.70
CA LEU A 179 -9.12 -9.47 4.43
C LEU A 179 -8.43 -8.86 3.20
N ILE A 180 -8.17 -7.56 3.16
CA ILE A 180 -7.79 -6.88 1.90
C ILE A 180 -6.52 -6.03 1.97
N CYS A 181 -5.84 -5.96 3.12
CA CYS A 181 -4.64 -5.15 3.24
C CYS A 181 -3.49 -5.70 2.38
N GLU A 182 -2.78 -4.81 1.68
CA GLU A 182 -1.56 -5.12 0.93
C GLU A 182 -0.33 -5.37 1.83
N HIS A 183 -0.55 -5.49 3.15
CA HIS A 183 0.41 -5.96 4.16
C HIS A 183 1.84 -5.38 4.04
N PRO A 184 2.01 -4.03 3.93
CA PRO A 184 3.33 -3.41 3.84
C PRO A 184 4.24 -3.70 5.05
N CYS A 185 3.62 -4.00 6.19
CA CYS A 185 4.28 -4.42 7.43
C CYS A 185 5.07 -5.74 7.30
N GLU A 186 4.78 -6.57 6.31
CA GLU A 186 5.48 -7.85 6.08
C GLU A 186 6.73 -7.70 5.21
N LEU A 187 6.80 -6.64 4.38
CA LEU A 187 7.83 -6.46 3.34
C LEU A 187 9.27 -6.48 3.88
N ARG A 188 9.48 -5.89 5.05
CA ARG A 188 10.79 -5.84 5.73
C ARG A 188 10.77 -6.48 7.11
N CYS A 189 9.91 -7.48 7.31
CA CYS A 189 9.88 -8.24 8.54
C CYS A 189 11.26 -8.86 8.83
N ARG A 190 11.83 -8.64 10.03
CA ARG A 190 13.16 -9.18 10.39
C ARG A 190 13.21 -10.70 10.39
N ARG A 191 12.05 -11.36 10.52
CA ARG A 191 11.94 -12.82 10.43
C ARG A 191 12.44 -13.39 9.11
N THR A 192 12.41 -12.61 8.03
CA THR A 192 12.99 -13.00 6.72
C THR A 192 14.48 -13.32 6.79
N MET A 193 15.22 -12.83 7.80
CA MET A 193 16.62 -13.24 8.03
C MET A 193 16.77 -14.70 8.49
N VAL A 194 15.73 -15.26 9.11
CA VAL A 194 15.69 -16.66 9.57
C VAL A 194 14.99 -17.52 8.52
N ASP A 195 13.76 -17.15 8.15
CA ASP A 195 12.95 -17.89 7.17
C ASP A 195 12.09 -16.98 6.27
N LYS A 196 10.86 -16.64 6.66
CA LYS A 196 9.86 -15.88 5.90
C LYS A 196 9.15 -14.88 6.82
N ALA A 197 8.67 -13.78 6.26
CA ALA A 197 7.88 -12.82 7.02
C ALA A 197 6.69 -13.48 7.76
N ILE A 198 6.30 -12.88 8.88
CA ILE A 198 5.07 -13.26 9.60
C ILE A 198 3.86 -12.91 8.73
N ASN A 199 2.87 -13.79 8.66
CA ASN A 199 1.56 -13.54 8.05
C ASN A 199 0.71 -12.67 8.99
N ILE A 200 1.11 -11.41 9.08
CA ILE A 200 0.51 -10.38 9.92
C ILE A 200 -0.95 -10.13 9.49
N ARG A 201 -1.23 -10.12 8.18
CA ARG A 201 -2.62 -10.00 7.66
C ARG A 201 -3.49 -11.15 8.15
N GLY A 202 -3.02 -12.40 8.01
CA GLY A 202 -3.75 -13.59 8.40
C GLY A 202 -3.99 -13.68 9.91
N LEU A 203 -2.97 -13.36 10.72
CA LEU A 203 -3.10 -13.28 12.18
C LEU A 203 -4.12 -12.21 12.61
N LYS A 204 -4.13 -11.05 11.95
CA LYS A 204 -5.13 -10.01 12.19
C LYS A 204 -6.54 -10.49 11.90
N ARG A 205 -6.74 -11.16 10.76
CA ARG A 205 -8.03 -11.76 10.40
C ARG A 205 -8.47 -12.77 11.45
N TYR A 206 -7.57 -13.68 11.83
CA TYR A 206 -7.83 -14.70 12.84
C TYR A 206 -8.25 -14.08 14.17
N ALA A 207 -7.57 -13.04 14.64
CA ALA A 207 -7.93 -12.33 15.87
C ALA A 207 -9.35 -11.76 15.83
N VAL A 208 -9.75 -11.17 14.69
CA VAL A 208 -11.09 -10.61 14.50
C VAL A 208 -12.16 -11.70 14.44
N GLU A 209 -11.89 -12.81 13.76
CA GLU A 209 -12.83 -13.94 13.70
C GLU A 209 -13.11 -14.57 15.09
N HIS A 210 -12.23 -14.33 16.07
CA HIS A 210 -12.32 -14.86 17.44
C HIS A 210 -12.47 -13.77 18.53
N GLU A 211 -12.75 -12.51 18.16
CA GLU A 211 -12.81 -11.41 19.13
C GLU A 211 -14.03 -11.44 20.05
N GLY A 212 -15.10 -12.14 19.63
CA GLY A 212 -16.40 -12.10 20.28
C GLY A 212 -17.12 -10.76 20.02
N GLU A 213 -17.59 -10.10 21.07
CA GLU A 213 -18.29 -8.83 20.93
C GLU A 213 -17.33 -7.64 20.76
N ILE A 214 -17.62 -6.77 19.78
CA ILE A 214 -16.88 -5.51 19.58
C ILE A 214 -17.04 -4.62 20.81
N LYS A 215 -15.93 -4.47 21.56
CA LYS A 215 -15.83 -3.55 22.70
C LYS A 215 -15.71 -2.11 22.21
N VAL A 216 -16.52 -1.24 22.80
CA VAL A 216 -16.44 0.20 22.58
C VAL A 216 -15.30 0.76 23.44
N PRO A 217 -14.38 1.56 22.88
CA PRO A 217 -13.37 2.23 23.68
C PRO A 217 -14.00 3.23 24.65
N GLN A 218 -13.27 3.59 25.70
CA GLN A 218 -13.71 4.62 26.63
C GLN A 218 -13.79 5.97 25.91
N ILE A 219 -14.97 6.60 25.96
CA ILE A 219 -15.21 7.94 25.42
C ILE A 219 -14.78 8.97 26.48
N MET A 220 -14.01 9.97 26.07
CA MET A 220 -13.54 11.07 26.91
C MET A 220 -14.65 12.09 27.20
N ASP A 221 -14.37 13.05 28.09
CA ASP A 221 -15.33 14.09 28.46
C ASP A 221 -15.77 14.92 27.25
N LYS A 222 -17.05 15.31 27.22
CA LYS A 222 -17.60 16.07 26.11
C LYS A 222 -16.91 17.43 25.97
N THR A 223 -16.40 17.70 24.78
CA THR A 223 -15.71 18.96 24.45
C THR A 223 -16.68 20.10 24.13
N GLY A 224 -17.91 19.76 23.74
CA GLY A 224 -18.92 20.70 23.23
C GLY A 224 -18.64 21.21 21.81
N LYS A 225 -17.60 20.70 21.14
CA LYS A 225 -17.25 21.05 19.76
C LYS A 225 -17.94 20.14 18.76
N LYS A 226 -18.30 20.70 17.61
CA LYS A 226 -19.00 20.00 16.52
C LYS A 226 -18.11 19.83 15.31
N VAL A 227 -18.02 18.60 14.80
CA VAL A 227 -17.23 18.28 13.59
C VAL A 227 -18.11 17.63 12.52
N ALA A 228 -18.06 18.17 11.30
CA ALA A 228 -18.70 17.55 10.14
C ALA A 228 -17.67 16.76 9.32
N ILE A 229 -18.02 15.54 8.94
CA ILE A 229 -17.20 14.69 8.07
C ILE A 229 -17.95 14.47 6.77
N VAL A 230 -17.31 14.75 5.65
CA VAL A 230 -17.85 14.57 4.30
C VAL A 230 -17.23 13.32 3.69
N GLY A 231 -18.05 12.28 3.51
CA GLY A 231 -17.65 10.96 3.01
C GLY A 231 -17.63 9.91 4.12
N GLY A 232 -18.43 8.85 3.95
CA GLY A 232 -18.52 7.70 4.85
C GLY A 232 -17.58 6.56 4.47
N GLY A 233 -16.41 6.88 3.91
CA GLY A 233 -15.35 5.91 3.55
C GLY A 233 -14.36 5.64 4.68
N PRO A 234 -13.32 4.82 4.46
CA PRO A 234 -12.35 4.45 5.51
C PRO A 234 -11.67 5.65 6.17
N SER A 235 -11.32 6.70 5.40
CA SER A 235 -10.71 7.92 5.94
C SER A 235 -11.67 8.70 6.84
N GLY A 236 -12.88 8.97 6.35
CA GLY A 236 -13.91 9.70 7.08
C GLY A 236 -14.39 8.96 8.33
N LEU A 237 -14.65 7.66 8.23
CA LEU A 237 -15.06 6.85 9.37
C LEU A 237 -13.95 6.68 10.42
N SER A 238 -12.68 6.63 10.00
CA SER A 238 -11.56 6.62 10.96
C SER A 238 -11.48 7.95 11.73
N ALA A 239 -11.62 9.08 11.02
CA ALA A 239 -11.69 10.39 11.68
C ALA A 239 -12.91 10.48 12.62
N ALA A 240 -14.07 9.96 12.19
CA ALA A 240 -15.29 9.96 12.99
C ALA A 240 -15.12 9.17 14.28
N TYR A 241 -14.55 7.97 14.17
CA TYR A 241 -14.26 7.10 15.30
C TYR A 241 -13.38 7.79 16.34
N TYR A 242 -12.22 8.34 15.94
CA TYR A 242 -11.29 8.97 16.87
C TYR A 242 -11.82 10.27 17.46
N LEU A 243 -12.41 11.16 16.65
CA LEU A 243 -12.98 12.42 17.16
C LEU A 243 -14.12 12.18 18.15
N SER A 244 -14.90 11.10 17.96
CA SER A 244 -15.96 10.73 18.92
C SER A 244 -15.37 10.20 20.24
N ILE A 245 -14.29 9.42 20.19
CA ILE A 245 -13.56 8.96 21.38
C ILE A 245 -13.00 10.15 22.17
N MET A 246 -12.50 11.16 21.46
CA MET A 246 -12.01 12.43 22.02
C MET A 246 -13.13 13.35 22.55
N GLY A 247 -14.38 12.91 22.54
CA GLY A 247 -15.50 13.65 23.15
C GLY A 247 -16.14 14.74 22.27
N HIS A 248 -15.81 14.80 20.97
CA HIS A 248 -16.43 15.74 20.03
C HIS A 248 -17.77 15.24 19.50
N ASP A 249 -18.69 16.15 19.22
CA ASP A 249 -19.97 15.84 18.57
C ASP A 249 -19.78 15.73 17.05
N VAL A 250 -19.71 14.50 16.53
CA VAL A 250 -19.40 14.23 15.13
C VAL A 250 -20.64 13.90 14.30
N THR A 251 -20.74 14.46 13.09
CA THR A 251 -21.75 14.08 12.08
C THR A 251 -21.08 13.72 10.76
N VAL A 252 -21.32 12.51 10.27
CA VAL A 252 -20.87 12.00 8.97
C VAL A 252 -21.95 12.19 7.92
N TYR A 253 -21.61 12.82 6.80
CA TYR A 253 -22.45 12.98 5.63
C TYR A 253 -21.96 12.04 4.52
N GLU A 254 -22.84 11.14 4.07
CA GLU A 254 -22.55 10.17 3.02
C GLU A 254 -23.52 10.36 1.85
N GLN A 255 -22.97 10.41 0.63
CA GLN A 255 -23.75 10.62 -0.59
C GLN A 255 -24.66 9.42 -0.91
N ARG A 256 -24.25 8.21 -0.53
CA ARG A 256 -24.95 6.96 -0.84
C ARG A 256 -25.80 6.47 0.35
N LYS A 257 -26.58 5.43 0.08
CA LYS A 257 -27.46 4.76 1.04
C LYS A 257 -26.72 4.06 2.17
N LYS A 258 -25.48 3.59 1.94
CA LYS A 258 -24.70 2.81 2.90
C LYS A 258 -23.28 3.35 3.06
N LEU A 259 -22.76 3.25 4.28
CA LEU A 259 -21.38 3.57 4.63
C LEU A 259 -20.38 2.54 4.08
N GLY A 260 -19.10 2.87 4.17
CA GLY A 260 -17.96 2.04 3.81
C GLY A 260 -17.17 2.59 2.62
N GLY A 261 -17.74 3.51 1.85
CA GLY A 261 -17.08 4.11 0.68
C GLY A 261 -16.49 3.04 -0.24
N MET A 262 -15.21 3.18 -0.63
CA MET A 262 -14.54 2.22 -1.51
C MET A 262 -14.41 0.80 -0.95
N LEU A 263 -14.48 0.59 0.37
CA LEU A 263 -14.57 -0.76 0.95
C LEU A 263 -15.84 -1.48 0.49
N ARG A 264 -16.95 -0.75 0.37
CA ARG A 264 -18.23 -1.27 -0.10
C ARG A 264 -18.33 -1.22 -1.62
N TYR A 265 -18.07 -0.07 -2.22
CA TYR A 265 -18.39 0.18 -3.63
C TYR A 265 -17.23 -0.11 -4.60
N GLY A 266 -16.05 -0.49 -4.09
CA GLY A 266 -14.87 -0.82 -4.89
C GLY A 266 -14.36 -2.25 -4.70
N ILE A 267 -14.57 -2.84 -3.52
CA ILE A 267 -14.10 -4.20 -3.24
C ILE A 267 -15.27 -5.18 -3.38
N PRO A 268 -15.13 -6.26 -4.18
CA PRO A 268 -16.16 -7.28 -4.31
C PRO A 268 -16.43 -8.06 -3.01
N ALA A 269 -17.67 -8.53 -2.86
CA ALA A 269 -18.10 -9.28 -1.66
C ALA A 269 -17.32 -10.59 -1.43
N TYR A 270 -16.77 -11.20 -2.49
CA TYR A 270 -15.95 -12.42 -2.35
C TYR A 270 -14.59 -12.16 -1.69
N ARG A 271 -14.13 -10.90 -1.61
CA ARG A 271 -12.94 -10.49 -0.84
C ARG A 271 -13.30 -9.84 0.49
N LEU A 272 -14.32 -8.99 0.48
CA LEU A 272 -14.83 -8.30 1.67
C LEU A 272 -16.36 -8.43 1.74
N PRO A 273 -16.87 -9.47 2.42
CA PRO A 273 -18.30 -9.69 2.61
C PRO A 273 -18.99 -8.46 3.21
N ARG A 274 -20.20 -8.19 2.74
CA ARG A 274 -20.94 -6.97 3.13
C ARG A 274 -21.33 -7.00 4.60
N GLU A 275 -21.67 -8.18 5.09
CA GLU A 275 -22.07 -8.44 6.46
C GLU A 275 -20.92 -8.20 7.44
N ILE A 276 -19.70 -8.60 7.07
CA ILE A 276 -18.49 -8.35 7.87
C ILE A 276 -18.21 -6.83 7.93
N LEU A 277 -18.31 -6.14 6.79
CA LEU A 277 -18.12 -4.69 6.75
C LEU A 277 -19.20 -3.93 7.52
N ASP A 278 -20.47 -4.32 7.37
CA ASP A 278 -21.58 -3.73 8.12
C ASP A 278 -21.40 -3.92 9.63
N HIS A 279 -21.04 -5.13 10.07
CA HIS A 279 -20.76 -5.41 11.48
C HIS A 279 -19.61 -4.56 12.05
N GLU A 280 -18.53 -4.40 11.28
CA GLU A 280 -17.40 -3.56 11.66
C GLU A 280 -17.80 -2.08 11.79
N ILE A 281 -18.56 -1.55 10.82
CA ILE A 281 -19.05 -0.16 10.83
C ILE A 281 -20.03 0.07 11.98
N GLU A 282 -20.95 -0.86 12.24
CA GLU A 282 -21.86 -0.82 13.38
C GLU A 282 -21.08 -0.75 14.70
N GLY A 283 -19.99 -1.51 14.80
CA GLY A 283 -19.05 -1.43 15.92
C GLY A 283 -18.47 -0.02 16.11
N LEU A 284 -18.06 0.65 15.03
CA LEU A 284 -17.57 2.02 15.08
C LEU A 284 -18.65 3.01 15.51
N MET A 285 -19.87 2.87 15.00
CA MET A 285 -20.99 3.77 15.32
C MET A 285 -21.35 3.79 16.80
N LYS A 286 -21.00 2.73 17.56
CA LYS A 286 -21.19 2.69 19.01
C LYS A 286 -20.38 3.76 19.77
N THR A 287 -19.38 4.40 19.14
CA THR A 287 -18.69 5.55 19.75
C THR A 287 -19.53 6.84 19.75
N GLY A 288 -20.66 6.86 19.05
CA GLY A 288 -21.68 7.90 19.18
C GLY A 288 -21.75 8.95 18.06
N PHE A 289 -20.97 8.82 16.98
CA PHE A 289 -21.12 9.72 15.84
C PHE A 289 -22.46 9.52 15.11
N GLN A 290 -23.01 10.63 14.60
CA GLN A 290 -24.24 10.62 13.82
C GLN A 290 -23.95 10.42 12.34
N VAL A 291 -24.89 9.84 11.61
CA VAL A 291 -24.76 9.55 10.18
C VAL A 291 -25.97 10.08 9.42
N LYS A 292 -25.71 10.77 8.32
CA LYS A 292 -26.70 11.22 7.35
C LYS A 292 -26.31 10.71 5.96
N THR A 293 -26.96 9.63 5.55
CA THR A 293 -26.83 9.03 4.20
C THR A 293 -27.70 9.75 3.18
N ASP A 294 -27.47 9.47 1.90
CA ASP A 294 -28.22 10.08 0.78
C ASP A 294 -28.12 11.62 0.76
N VAL A 295 -27.00 12.17 1.26
CA VAL A 295 -26.72 13.62 1.29
C VAL A 295 -25.45 13.91 0.51
N SER A 296 -25.59 14.59 -0.63
CA SER A 296 -24.48 15.00 -1.49
C SER A 296 -24.05 16.43 -1.17
N ILE A 297 -22.86 16.59 -0.60
CA ILE A 297 -22.25 17.93 -0.42
C ILE A 297 -21.88 18.52 -1.78
N GLY A 298 -22.25 19.78 -2.02
CA GLY A 298 -22.19 20.46 -3.31
C GLY A 298 -23.49 20.40 -4.13
N LYS A 299 -24.48 19.60 -3.71
CA LYS A 299 -25.81 19.53 -4.33
C LYS A 299 -26.93 19.79 -3.31
N ASP A 300 -26.95 19.04 -2.22
CA ASP A 300 -28.01 19.11 -1.20
C ASP A 300 -27.64 20.08 -0.07
N LEU A 301 -26.35 20.13 0.30
CA LEU A 301 -25.76 21.08 1.25
C LEU A 301 -24.48 21.67 0.67
N SER A 302 -24.18 22.93 0.96
CA SER A 302 -22.91 23.56 0.56
C SER A 302 -21.84 23.39 1.63
N LEU A 303 -20.56 23.41 1.21
CA LEU A 303 -19.45 23.40 2.16
C LEU A 303 -19.45 24.64 3.08
N ALA A 304 -19.90 25.78 2.55
CA ALA A 304 -20.05 27.02 3.32
C ALA A 304 -21.07 26.90 4.44
N GLN A 305 -22.18 26.18 4.19
CA GLN A 305 -23.18 25.90 5.22
C GLN A 305 -22.60 24.99 6.31
N LEU A 306 -21.90 23.92 5.94
CA LEU A 306 -21.24 23.05 6.92
C LEU A 306 -20.23 23.83 7.78
N LYS A 307 -19.43 24.73 7.18
CA LYS A 307 -18.46 25.52 7.93
C LYS A 307 -19.11 26.53 8.89
N LYS A 308 -20.33 26.97 8.61
CA LYS A 308 -21.10 27.83 9.51
C LYS A 308 -21.70 27.06 10.69
N ASP A 309 -22.13 25.82 10.45
CA ASP A 309 -22.87 25.02 11.43
C ASP A 309 -21.95 24.17 12.34
N PHE A 310 -20.69 23.98 11.95
CA PHE A 310 -19.70 23.14 12.64
C PHE A 310 -18.38 23.90 12.87
N ASP A 311 -17.69 23.59 13.97
CA ASP A 311 -16.41 24.21 14.31
C ASP A 311 -15.29 23.79 13.34
N ALA A 312 -15.32 22.52 12.90
CA ALA A 312 -14.41 21.97 11.90
C ALA A 312 -15.12 21.08 10.86
N VAL A 313 -14.56 21.02 9.65
CA VAL A 313 -15.06 20.16 8.56
C VAL A 313 -13.91 19.32 7.99
N TYR A 314 -14.12 18.02 7.84
CA TYR A 314 -13.18 17.11 7.20
C TYR A 314 -13.74 16.56 5.87
N VAL A 315 -13.03 16.81 4.77
CA VAL A 315 -13.40 16.39 3.42
C VAL A 315 -12.64 15.13 3.03
N SER A 316 -13.38 14.02 2.88
CA SER A 316 -12.84 12.69 2.60
C SER A 316 -13.61 11.96 1.50
N ILE A 317 -13.96 12.69 0.44
CA ILE A 317 -14.83 12.24 -0.67
C ILE A 317 -14.22 11.16 -1.57
N GLY A 318 -12.98 10.75 -1.35
CA GLY A 318 -12.33 9.68 -2.10
C GLY A 318 -12.17 9.96 -3.60
N ALA A 319 -11.91 8.90 -4.37
CA ALA A 319 -11.74 8.93 -5.82
C ALA A 319 -12.79 8.04 -6.51
N HIS A 320 -13.97 8.59 -6.75
CA HIS A 320 -15.12 7.86 -7.28
C HIS A 320 -15.36 8.01 -8.79
N THR A 321 -14.65 8.88 -9.50
CA THR A 321 -14.81 8.98 -10.97
C THR A 321 -13.86 8.03 -11.69
N ASP A 322 -14.14 7.74 -12.94
CA ASP A 322 -13.31 6.90 -13.79
C ASP A 322 -12.37 7.73 -14.68
N LYS A 323 -11.35 7.06 -15.21
CA LYS A 323 -10.49 7.61 -16.26
C LYS A 323 -10.84 6.97 -17.59
N LYS A 324 -11.06 7.82 -18.58
CA LYS A 324 -11.28 7.42 -19.98
C LYS A 324 -9.96 7.06 -20.66
N LEU A 325 -10.01 6.06 -21.54
CA LEU A 325 -8.93 5.63 -22.43
C LEU A 325 -8.56 6.73 -23.43
N GLY A 326 -9.54 7.53 -23.87
CA GLY A 326 -9.32 8.58 -24.86
C GLY A 326 -9.05 8.03 -26.26
N ILE A 327 -9.68 6.90 -26.60
CA ILE A 327 -9.50 6.21 -27.89
C ILE A 327 -10.77 6.26 -28.74
N PRO A 328 -10.67 6.18 -30.07
CA PRO A 328 -11.84 6.10 -30.94
C PRO A 328 -12.74 4.92 -30.58
N GLY A 329 -14.06 5.16 -30.54
CA GLY A 329 -15.07 4.15 -30.26
C GLY A 329 -15.34 3.87 -28.78
N GLU A 330 -14.68 4.56 -27.85
CA GLU A 330 -14.90 4.42 -26.40
C GLU A 330 -16.34 4.71 -25.94
N ASP A 331 -17.12 5.41 -26.75
CA ASP A 331 -18.54 5.70 -26.55
C ASP A 331 -19.50 4.59 -27.02
N ALA A 332 -18.98 3.42 -27.42
CA ALA A 332 -19.81 2.28 -27.81
C ALA A 332 -20.63 1.73 -26.63
N GLU A 333 -21.84 1.25 -26.91
CA GLU A 333 -22.63 0.51 -25.93
C GLU A 333 -21.95 -0.84 -25.63
N GLY A 334 -21.72 -1.16 -24.35
CA GLY A 334 -20.88 -2.28 -23.93
C GLY A 334 -19.46 -1.88 -23.47
N VAL A 335 -19.12 -0.59 -23.54
CA VAL A 335 -17.90 -0.06 -22.90
C VAL A 335 -18.28 0.52 -21.54
N ILE A 336 -17.86 -0.14 -20.46
CA ILE A 336 -18.27 0.20 -19.10
C ILE A 336 -17.04 0.51 -18.24
N SER A 337 -17.19 1.49 -17.34
CA SER A 337 -16.19 1.76 -16.31
C SER A 337 -16.13 0.64 -15.27
N ALA A 338 -14.91 0.20 -14.94
CA ALA A 338 -14.66 -0.72 -13.83
C ALA A 338 -15.27 -0.23 -12.51
N VAL A 339 -15.14 1.07 -12.23
CA VAL A 339 -15.65 1.69 -11.00
C VAL A 339 -17.16 1.66 -10.98
N GLU A 340 -17.81 1.88 -12.13
CA GLU A 340 -19.26 1.82 -12.25
C GLU A 340 -19.79 0.41 -12.05
N MET A 341 -19.16 -0.59 -12.67
CA MET A 341 -19.53 -2.00 -12.50
C MET A 341 -19.43 -2.42 -11.02
N LEU A 342 -18.28 -2.20 -10.38
CA LEU A 342 -18.06 -2.58 -8.98
C LEU A 342 -18.98 -1.84 -8.02
N ARG A 343 -19.28 -0.57 -8.31
CA ARG A 343 -20.25 0.22 -7.59
C ARG A 343 -21.66 -0.34 -7.72
N ASN A 344 -22.10 -0.71 -8.92
CA ASN A 344 -23.41 -1.31 -9.13
C ASN A 344 -23.53 -2.61 -8.34
N ILE A 345 -22.50 -3.45 -8.35
CA ILE A 345 -22.41 -4.65 -7.50
C ILE A 345 -22.49 -4.27 -6.01
N GLY A 346 -21.82 -3.20 -5.60
CA GLY A 346 -21.89 -2.66 -4.23
C GLY A 346 -23.25 -2.08 -3.83
N ASP A 347 -24.08 -1.71 -4.81
CA ASP A 347 -25.48 -1.29 -4.66
C ASP A 347 -26.45 -2.48 -4.84
N ASP A 348 -25.96 -3.72 -4.77
CA ASP A 348 -26.72 -4.97 -4.97
C ASP A 348 -27.37 -5.10 -6.37
N ARG A 349 -26.82 -4.41 -7.37
CA ARG A 349 -27.23 -4.46 -8.78
C ARG A 349 -26.19 -5.23 -9.59
N TYR A 350 -26.40 -6.54 -9.71
CA TYR A 350 -25.50 -7.44 -10.42
C TYR A 350 -25.85 -7.47 -11.92
N PRO A 351 -24.93 -7.08 -12.83
CA PRO A 351 -25.16 -7.18 -14.26
C PRO A 351 -25.01 -8.64 -14.72
N ASP A 352 -25.80 -9.06 -15.71
CA ASP A 352 -25.71 -10.40 -16.29
C ASP A 352 -24.72 -10.40 -17.46
N PHE A 353 -23.63 -11.17 -17.35
CA PHE A 353 -22.63 -11.34 -18.42
C PHE A 353 -22.70 -12.72 -19.08
N SER A 354 -23.79 -13.48 -18.85
CA SER A 354 -23.99 -14.81 -19.39
C SER A 354 -23.77 -14.87 -20.90
N GLY A 355 -22.77 -15.65 -21.32
CA GLY A 355 -22.48 -15.88 -22.74
C GLY A 355 -21.63 -14.80 -23.42
N LEU A 356 -21.29 -13.71 -22.73
CA LEU A 356 -20.53 -12.59 -23.29
C LEU A 356 -19.01 -12.84 -23.26
N ASP A 357 -18.32 -12.38 -24.29
CA ASP A 357 -16.86 -12.29 -24.34
C ASP A 357 -16.40 -10.92 -23.79
N VAL A 358 -15.67 -10.92 -22.66
CA VAL A 358 -15.33 -9.71 -21.89
C VAL A 358 -13.83 -9.40 -21.98
N VAL A 359 -13.48 -8.15 -22.25
CA VAL A 359 -12.10 -7.65 -22.16
C VAL A 359 -11.96 -6.58 -21.08
N VAL A 360 -11.12 -6.83 -20.09
CA VAL A 360 -10.74 -5.88 -19.05
C VAL A 360 -9.44 -5.18 -19.44
N VAL A 361 -9.42 -3.84 -19.44
CA VAL A 361 -8.23 -3.05 -19.74
C VAL A 361 -7.60 -2.53 -18.47
N GLY A 362 -6.44 -3.05 -18.08
CA GLY A 362 -5.74 -2.63 -16.87
C GLY A 362 -4.79 -3.68 -16.30
N GLY A 363 -4.08 -3.33 -15.22
CA GLY A 363 -3.14 -4.25 -14.55
C GLY A 363 -2.93 -3.98 -13.07
N GLY A 364 -3.87 -3.29 -12.42
CA GLY A 364 -3.89 -3.06 -10.97
C GLY A 364 -4.93 -3.94 -10.27
N ASN A 365 -5.01 -3.85 -8.93
CA ASN A 365 -5.93 -4.66 -8.13
C ASN A 365 -7.39 -4.52 -8.60
N VAL A 366 -7.84 -3.31 -8.94
CA VAL A 366 -9.18 -3.06 -9.50
C VAL A 366 -9.43 -3.86 -10.79
N ALA A 367 -8.43 -3.99 -11.66
CA ALA A 367 -8.57 -4.77 -12.89
C ALA A 367 -8.74 -6.28 -12.58
N MET A 368 -8.04 -6.79 -11.57
CA MET A 368 -8.18 -8.18 -11.13
C MET A 368 -9.55 -8.42 -10.49
N ASP A 369 -10.01 -7.49 -9.64
CA ASP A 369 -11.33 -7.54 -9.02
C ASP A 369 -12.46 -7.56 -10.05
N VAL A 370 -12.34 -6.71 -11.08
CA VAL A 370 -13.30 -6.65 -12.20
C VAL A 370 -13.27 -7.94 -13.02
N ALA A 371 -12.09 -8.45 -13.37
CA ALA A 371 -11.96 -9.68 -14.16
C ALA A 371 -12.57 -10.87 -13.42
N ARG A 372 -12.20 -11.06 -12.15
CA ARG A 372 -12.73 -12.13 -11.28
C ARG A 372 -14.23 -11.99 -11.02
N SER A 373 -14.74 -10.75 -10.93
CA SER A 373 -16.19 -10.49 -10.86
C SER A 373 -16.89 -10.82 -12.16
N ALA A 374 -16.31 -10.50 -13.32
CA ALA A 374 -16.91 -10.81 -14.62
C ALA A 374 -17.08 -12.32 -14.83
N VAL A 375 -16.11 -13.14 -14.41
CA VAL A 375 -16.25 -14.60 -14.39
C VAL A 375 -17.46 -15.04 -13.56
N ARG A 376 -17.62 -14.48 -12.36
CA ARG A 376 -18.74 -14.79 -11.44
C ARG A 376 -20.11 -14.35 -11.95
N LEU A 377 -20.15 -13.42 -12.89
CA LEU A 377 -21.37 -12.94 -13.54
C LEU A 377 -21.71 -13.74 -14.81
N GLY A 378 -21.00 -14.85 -15.07
CA GLY A 378 -21.32 -15.77 -16.17
C GLY A 378 -20.64 -15.47 -17.50
N ALA A 379 -19.64 -14.57 -17.53
CA ALA A 379 -18.88 -14.28 -18.73
C ALA A 379 -18.31 -15.57 -19.35
N LYS A 380 -18.50 -15.74 -20.66
CA LYS A 380 -18.04 -16.92 -21.42
C LYS A 380 -16.51 -16.94 -21.52
N THR A 381 -15.91 -15.79 -21.79
CA THR A 381 -14.47 -15.59 -21.73
C THR A 381 -14.15 -14.26 -21.07
N VAL A 382 -13.06 -14.21 -20.31
CA VAL A 382 -12.55 -12.99 -19.71
C VAL A 382 -11.07 -12.83 -20.06
N LYS A 383 -10.73 -11.75 -20.75
CA LYS A 383 -9.35 -11.41 -21.09
C LYS A 383 -8.92 -10.13 -20.40
N VAL A 384 -7.71 -10.07 -19.87
CA VAL A 384 -7.13 -8.84 -19.33
C VAL A 384 -6.07 -8.32 -20.29
N ALA A 385 -6.37 -7.22 -20.99
CA ALA A 385 -5.41 -6.53 -21.83
C ALA A 385 -4.50 -5.62 -21.00
N TYR A 386 -3.21 -5.90 -21.00
CA TYR A 386 -2.22 -5.12 -20.27
C TYR A 386 -1.06 -4.71 -21.17
N ARG A 387 -0.72 -3.41 -21.17
CA ARG A 387 0.32 -2.84 -22.03
C ARG A 387 1.75 -3.22 -21.66
N ARG A 388 1.99 -3.88 -20.51
CA ARG A 388 3.31 -4.36 -20.07
C ARG A 388 3.28 -5.86 -19.80
N ARG A 389 4.38 -6.42 -19.32
CA ARG A 389 4.47 -7.83 -18.92
C ARG A 389 3.68 -8.09 -17.65
N ARG A 390 3.25 -9.34 -17.44
CA ARG A 390 2.61 -9.78 -16.19
C ARG A 390 3.42 -9.41 -14.95
N VAL A 391 4.75 -9.58 -14.98
CA VAL A 391 5.65 -9.24 -13.87
C VAL A 391 5.73 -7.73 -13.56
N ASP A 392 5.27 -6.88 -14.48
CA ASP A 392 5.24 -5.42 -14.30
C ASP A 392 3.85 -4.90 -13.89
N MET A 393 2.89 -5.78 -13.60
CA MET A 393 1.57 -5.43 -13.09
C MET A 393 1.71 -4.78 -11.70
N THR A 394 0.78 -3.87 -11.37
CA THR A 394 0.73 -3.24 -10.04
C THR A 394 -0.19 -3.99 -9.10
N ALA A 395 -0.98 -4.93 -9.61
CA ALA A 395 -1.76 -5.83 -8.79
C ALA A 395 -0.84 -6.73 -7.94
N LEU A 396 -1.32 -7.15 -6.78
CA LEU A 396 -0.60 -8.13 -5.96
C LEU A 396 -0.43 -9.44 -6.76
N PRO A 397 0.73 -10.12 -6.65
CA PRO A 397 0.95 -11.38 -7.37
C PRO A 397 -0.15 -12.42 -7.11
N GLU A 398 -0.60 -12.55 -5.86
CA GLU A 398 -1.71 -13.43 -5.46
C GLU A 398 -3.04 -13.11 -6.15
N GLU A 399 -3.33 -11.82 -6.41
CA GLU A 399 -4.56 -11.43 -7.12
C GLU A 399 -4.48 -11.76 -8.62
N VAL A 400 -3.29 -11.63 -9.22
CA VAL A 400 -3.04 -12.02 -10.62
C VAL A 400 -3.14 -13.55 -10.77
N GLU A 401 -2.53 -14.29 -9.85
CA GLU A 401 -2.61 -15.76 -9.82
C GLU A 401 -4.06 -16.23 -9.59
N GLY A 402 -4.78 -15.59 -8.66
CA GLY A 402 -6.18 -15.87 -8.40
C GLY A 402 -7.10 -15.61 -9.60
N ALA A 403 -6.82 -14.58 -10.40
CA ALA A 403 -7.56 -14.29 -11.63
C ALA A 403 -7.30 -15.33 -12.74
N ILE A 404 -6.05 -15.77 -12.90
CA ILE A 404 -5.69 -16.85 -13.83
C ILE A 404 -6.35 -18.17 -13.40
N ALA A 405 -6.33 -18.48 -12.11
CA ALA A 405 -6.99 -19.66 -11.55
C ALA A 405 -8.52 -19.62 -11.77
N ASP A 406 -9.13 -18.43 -11.79
CA ASP A 406 -10.55 -18.23 -12.11
C ASP A 406 -10.87 -18.39 -13.60
N GLY A 407 -9.87 -18.56 -14.46
CA GLY A 407 -10.05 -18.73 -15.91
C GLY A 407 -9.84 -17.47 -16.74
N CYS A 408 -9.26 -16.41 -16.17
CA CYS A 408 -8.94 -15.19 -16.92
C CYS A 408 -7.66 -15.37 -17.76
N ASP A 409 -7.69 -14.91 -19.01
CA ASP A 409 -6.53 -14.90 -19.91
C ASP A 409 -5.81 -13.54 -19.87
N ILE A 410 -4.53 -13.52 -19.49
CA ILE A 410 -3.76 -12.26 -19.41
C ILE A 410 -3.05 -12.01 -20.75
N VAL A 411 -3.56 -11.02 -21.49
CA VAL A 411 -2.99 -10.57 -22.75
C VAL A 411 -1.97 -9.47 -22.47
N GLU A 412 -0.75 -9.89 -22.12
CA GLU A 412 0.36 -8.97 -21.82
C GLU A 412 0.94 -8.31 -23.07
N LEU A 413 1.66 -7.19 -22.90
CA LEU A 413 2.26 -6.40 -23.96
C LEU A 413 1.27 -5.98 -25.06
N HIS A 414 0.04 -5.62 -24.70
CA HIS A 414 -0.96 -5.13 -25.64
C HIS A 414 -1.59 -3.83 -25.12
N SER A 415 -1.54 -2.78 -25.94
CA SER A 415 -2.15 -1.48 -25.63
C SER A 415 -3.41 -1.29 -26.47
N PRO A 416 -4.52 -0.81 -25.89
CA PRO A 416 -5.73 -0.51 -26.66
C PRO A 416 -5.51 0.69 -27.61
N VAL A 417 -6.07 0.60 -28.81
CA VAL A 417 -5.96 1.63 -29.86
C VAL A 417 -7.33 2.22 -30.22
N ARG A 418 -8.34 1.37 -30.40
CA ARG A 418 -9.73 1.75 -30.71
C ARG A 418 -10.68 0.61 -30.37
N ILE A 419 -11.97 0.94 -30.28
CA ILE A 419 -13.06 -0.02 -30.12
C ILE A 419 -13.86 -0.06 -31.42
N GLU A 420 -14.11 -1.27 -31.92
CA GLU A 420 -14.94 -1.47 -33.10
C GLU A 420 -16.40 -1.59 -32.70
N LYS A 421 -17.26 -0.90 -33.45
CA LYS A 421 -18.71 -0.91 -33.24
C LYS A 421 -19.40 -1.76 -34.30
N ASP A 422 -20.50 -2.39 -33.94
CA ASP A 422 -21.45 -2.94 -34.91
C ASP A 422 -22.29 -1.82 -35.57
N GLU A 423 -23.16 -2.18 -36.51
CA GLU A 423 -24.05 -1.24 -37.21
C GLU A 423 -25.06 -0.55 -36.28
N LYS A 424 -25.29 -1.10 -35.08
CA LYS A 424 -26.21 -0.56 -34.06
C LYS A 424 -25.49 0.28 -33.00
N GLY A 425 -24.16 0.34 -33.03
CA GLY A 425 -23.35 1.10 -32.08
C GLY A 425 -22.83 0.31 -30.88
N HIS A 426 -23.06 -1.01 -30.82
CA HIS A 426 -22.55 -1.86 -29.74
C HIS A 426 -21.08 -2.24 -29.96
N CYS A 427 -20.37 -2.49 -28.87
CA CYS A 427 -19.02 -3.04 -28.89
C CYS A 427 -19.01 -4.40 -29.59
N LYS A 428 -18.18 -4.52 -30.62
CA LYS A 428 -17.90 -5.78 -31.34
C LYS A 428 -16.52 -6.35 -30.98
N GLY A 429 -15.62 -5.48 -30.56
CA GLY A 429 -14.28 -5.87 -30.14
C GLY A 429 -13.37 -4.68 -29.91
N ILE A 430 -12.20 -4.97 -29.36
CA ILE A 430 -11.15 -4.00 -29.09
C ILE A 430 -9.92 -4.29 -29.93
N VAL A 431 -9.41 -3.25 -30.59
CA VAL A 431 -8.18 -3.34 -31.37
C VAL A 431 -7.00 -3.01 -30.46
N LEU A 432 -6.07 -3.95 -30.39
CA LEU A 432 -4.88 -3.87 -29.56
C LEU A 432 -3.64 -3.74 -30.45
N LYS A 433 -2.70 -2.89 -30.04
CA LYS A 433 -1.36 -2.78 -30.61
C LYS A 433 -0.38 -3.58 -29.78
N PRO A 434 0.26 -4.63 -30.33
CA PRO A 434 1.31 -5.35 -29.62
C PRO A 434 2.49 -4.41 -29.29
N GLN A 435 3.04 -4.54 -28.10
CA GLN A 435 4.08 -3.70 -27.51
C GLN A 435 5.40 -4.48 -27.40
N ILE A 436 6.51 -3.75 -27.46
CA ILE A 436 7.83 -4.24 -27.05
C ILE A 436 8.24 -3.58 -25.72
N ILE A 437 9.16 -4.24 -25.02
CA ILE A 437 9.69 -3.79 -23.74
C ILE A 437 10.72 -2.69 -24.01
N GLY A 438 10.42 -1.46 -23.59
CA GLY A 438 11.33 -0.33 -23.63
C GLY A 438 12.14 -0.16 -22.35
N GLY A 439 12.88 0.95 -22.28
CA GLY A 439 13.72 1.27 -21.12
C GLY A 439 12.93 1.46 -19.82
N VAL A 440 13.60 1.22 -18.69
CA VAL A 440 13.04 1.40 -17.35
C VAL A 440 12.92 2.89 -17.03
N ARG A 441 11.71 3.33 -16.67
CA ARG A 441 11.43 4.67 -16.13
C ARG A 441 10.60 4.53 -14.87
N TYR A 442 10.96 5.28 -13.82
CA TYR A 442 10.29 5.22 -12.52
C TYR A 442 10.14 3.78 -11.98
N GLY A 443 11.21 2.98 -12.12
CA GLY A 443 11.28 1.61 -11.61
C GLY A 443 10.56 0.54 -12.44
N ARG A 444 9.91 0.89 -13.57
CA ARG A 444 9.24 -0.10 -14.43
C ARG A 444 9.57 0.08 -15.91
N PRO A 445 9.58 -0.98 -16.72
CA PRO A 445 9.75 -0.86 -18.17
C PRO A 445 8.65 -0.01 -18.81
N SER A 446 9.06 0.85 -19.74
CA SER A 446 8.12 1.63 -20.56
C SER A 446 7.67 0.80 -21.76
N PRO A 447 6.38 0.70 -22.07
CA PRO A 447 5.93 0.03 -23.29
C PRO A 447 6.24 0.91 -24.52
N LYS A 448 6.49 0.27 -25.67
CA LYS A 448 6.62 0.92 -26.97
C LYS A 448 5.89 0.10 -28.02
N ASP A 449 5.31 0.76 -29.01
CA ASP A 449 4.66 0.05 -30.11
C ASP A 449 5.64 -0.88 -30.85
N SER A 450 5.19 -2.10 -31.11
CA SER A 450 5.90 -3.02 -31.99
C SER A 450 5.63 -2.74 -33.47
N GLN A 451 6.44 -3.34 -34.34
CA GLN A 451 6.17 -3.34 -35.78
C GLN A 451 5.07 -4.35 -36.18
N SER A 452 4.67 -5.24 -35.27
CA SER A 452 3.59 -6.19 -35.53
C SER A 452 2.28 -5.47 -35.83
N PRO A 453 1.43 -6.03 -36.71
CA PRO A 453 0.14 -5.44 -37.02
C PRO A 453 -0.74 -5.38 -35.77
N GLU A 454 -1.74 -4.49 -35.81
CA GLU A 454 -2.79 -4.45 -34.81
C GLU A 454 -3.60 -5.76 -34.84
N VAL A 455 -4.11 -6.14 -33.68
CA VAL A 455 -4.90 -7.37 -33.51
C VAL A 455 -6.27 -7.00 -32.97
N LEU A 456 -7.32 -7.46 -33.64
CA LEU A 456 -8.68 -7.36 -33.13
C LEU A 456 -8.93 -8.51 -32.13
N VAL A 457 -9.34 -8.15 -30.93
CA VAL A 457 -9.87 -9.10 -29.94
C VAL A 457 -11.38 -8.90 -29.89
N ASN A 458 -12.13 -9.92 -30.29
CA ASN A 458 -13.59 -9.89 -30.20
C ASN A 458 -14.01 -9.75 -28.74
N ALA A 459 -14.97 -8.85 -28.49
CA ALA A 459 -15.48 -8.57 -27.16
C ALA A 459 -16.87 -7.94 -27.29
N ASP A 460 -17.84 -8.50 -26.58
CA ASP A 460 -19.16 -7.89 -26.41
C ASP A 460 -19.11 -6.80 -25.34
N LEU A 461 -18.17 -6.94 -24.39
CA LEU A 461 -18.00 -6.00 -23.28
C LEU A 461 -16.55 -5.61 -23.08
N VAL A 462 -16.28 -4.30 -22.96
CA VAL A 462 -14.98 -3.75 -22.60
C VAL A 462 -15.08 -3.04 -21.26
N LEU A 463 -14.33 -3.53 -20.27
CA LEU A 463 -14.30 -3.00 -18.91
C LEU A 463 -13.02 -2.18 -18.68
N VAL A 464 -13.18 -0.88 -18.48
CA VAL A 464 -12.05 0.07 -18.39
C VAL A 464 -11.58 0.23 -16.95
N ALA A 465 -10.39 -0.29 -16.62
CA ALA A 465 -9.80 -0.33 -15.27
C ALA A 465 -8.42 0.38 -15.21
N ILE A 466 -8.30 1.56 -15.84
CA ILE A 466 -7.03 2.31 -15.96
C ILE A 466 -6.82 3.38 -14.88
N GLY A 467 -7.72 3.47 -13.90
CA GLY A 467 -7.57 4.31 -12.72
C GLY A 467 -8.83 5.09 -12.38
N GLN A 468 -8.74 5.83 -11.27
CA GLN A 468 -9.85 6.56 -10.68
C GLN A 468 -9.52 8.05 -10.61
N GLY A 469 -10.56 8.88 -10.59
CA GLY A 469 -10.49 10.33 -10.48
C GLY A 469 -11.32 10.83 -9.30
N ILE A 470 -11.17 12.12 -9.01
CA ILE A 470 -11.83 12.81 -7.89
C ILE A 470 -12.82 13.80 -8.48
N ASP A 471 -14.05 13.84 -7.95
CA ASP A 471 -15.03 14.85 -8.31
C ASP A 471 -14.87 16.10 -7.44
N PHE A 472 -13.85 16.90 -7.74
CA PHE A 472 -13.48 18.08 -6.94
C PHE A 472 -14.22 19.36 -7.35
N ARG A 473 -14.94 19.38 -8.48
CA ARG A 473 -15.46 20.62 -9.09
C ARG A 473 -16.35 21.42 -8.14
N LYS A 474 -17.18 20.72 -7.35
CA LYS A 474 -18.07 21.34 -6.36
C LYS A 474 -17.38 21.84 -5.09
N PHE A 475 -16.16 21.38 -4.84
CA PHE A 475 -15.35 21.84 -3.70
C PHE A 475 -14.43 22.99 -4.10
N GLU A 476 -14.00 23.06 -5.37
CA GLU A 476 -13.26 24.19 -5.94
C GLU A 476 -14.08 25.49 -5.95
N GLU A 477 -15.41 25.41 -6.00
CA GLU A 477 -16.32 26.56 -5.87
C GLU A 477 -16.19 27.27 -4.50
N TYR A 478 -15.62 26.61 -3.47
CA TYR A 478 -15.39 27.22 -2.15
C TYR A 478 -14.04 27.94 -2.09
N GLN A 479 -14.07 29.22 -1.71
CA GLN A 479 -12.87 30.05 -1.61
C GLN A 479 -11.87 29.45 -0.60
N GLY A 480 -10.65 29.16 -1.07
CA GLY A 480 -9.55 28.65 -0.25
C GLY A 480 -9.17 27.19 -0.48
N ILE A 481 -9.98 26.42 -1.22
CA ILE A 481 -9.61 25.07 -1.65
C ILE A 481 -8.81 25.15 -2.95
N THR A 482 -7.55 24.71 -2.91
CA THR A 482 -6.69 24.66 -4.10
C THR A 482 -6.61 23.24 -4.65
N ILE A 483 -6.73 23.11 -5.98
CA ILE A 483 -6.62 21.83 -6.68
C ILE A 483 -5.27 21.75 -7.37
N GLU A 484 -4.54 20.66 -7.14
CA GLU A 484 -3.26 20.39 -7.78
C GLU A 484 -3.30 19.00 -8.42
N SER A 485 -3.06 18.94 -9.74
CA SER A 485 -3.09 17.69 -10.51
C SER A 485 -4.40 16.88 -10.34
N GLY A 486 -5.54 17.57 -10.19
CA GLY A 486 -6.86 16.95 -10.00
C GLY A 486 -7.11 16.38 -8.60
N ARG A 487 -6.36 16.84 -7.59
CA ARG A 487 -6.48 16.46 -6.18
C ARG A 487 -6.61 17.70 -5.30
N ILE A 488 -7.25 17.57 -4.16
CA ILE A 488 -7.30 18.63 -3.15
C ILE A 488 -5.89 18.77 -2.55
N ASN A 489 -5.33 19.98 -2.60
CA ASN A 489 -4.02 20.26 -2.03
C ASN A 489 -4.16 20.57 -0.53
N ALA A 490 -3.78 19.60 0.31
CA ALA A 490 -3.76 19.70 1.76
C ALA A 490 -2.32 19.55 2.27
N LEU A 491 -2.05 20.12 3.44
CA LEU A 491 -0.79 19.93 4.16
C LEU A 491 -0.70 18.50 4.72
N ASP A 492 0.49 18.09 5.16
CA ASP A 492 0.70 16.78 5.80
C ASP A 492 -0.14 16.62 7.09
N THR A 493 -0.54 17.74 7.72
CA THR A 493 -1.47 17.80 8.86
C THR A 493 -2.94 17.65 8.46
N SER A 494 -3.23 17.37 7.18
CA SER A 494 -4.57 17.40 6.56
C SER A 494 -5.23 18.78 6.49
N ALA A 495 -4.66 19.82 7.06
CA ALA A 495 -5.21 21.18 7.02
C ALA A 495 -5.12 21.80 5.62
N LEU A 496 -6.11 22.62 5.25
CA LEU A 496 -6.07 23.41 4.03
C LEU A 496 -5.48 24.80 4.29
N LYS A 497 -4.40 25.14 3.57
CA LYS A 497 -3.63 26.37 3.80
C LYS A 497 -4.46 27.65 3.75
N ASN A 498 -5.44 27.72 2.85
CA ASN A 498 -6.24 28.92 2.60
C ASN A 498 -7.71 28.77 3.02
N ALA A 499 -8.07 27.71 3.75
CA ALA A 499 -9.44 27.44 4.20
C ALA A 499 -9.44 27.00 5.67
N GLU A 500 -9.44 27.97 6.58
CA GLU A 500 -9.30 27.74 8.02
C GLU A 500 -10.41 26.84 8.58
N GLY A 501 -10.01 25.88 9.41
CA GLY A 501 -10.90 24.89 10.01
C GLY A 501 -11.60 23.97 9.00
N ILE A 502 -11.06 23.86 7.79
CA ILE A 502 -11.38 22.81 6.82
C ILE A 502 -10.13 21.95 6.62
N PHE A 503 -10.33 20.65 6.69
CA PHE A 503 -9.31 19.61 6.54
C PHE A 503 -9.71 18.69 5.38
N ALA A 504 -8.74 18.05 4.75
CA ALA A 504 -8.99 17.05 3.72
C ALA A 504 -7.99 15.89 3.81
N GLY A 505 -8.43 14.68 3.46
CA GLY A 505 -7.57 13.51 3.51
C GLY A 505 -8.13 12.28 2.81
N GLY A 506 -7.35 11.22 2.77
CA GLY A 506 -7.64 10.03 1.97
C GLY A 506 -7.38 10.25 0.48
N ASP A 507 -8.03 9.45 -0.37
CA ASP A 507 -7.73 9.41 -1.81
C ASP A 507 -7.98 10.75 -2.53
N CYS A 508 -8.81 11.65 -1.98
CA CYS A 508 -9.04 12.96 -2.59
C CYS A 508 -7.84 13.92 -2.46
N VAL A 509 -6.86 13.61 -1.59
CA VAL A 509 -5.60 14.34 -1.43
C VAL A 509 -4.44 13.57 -2.04
N THR A 510 -4.31 12.28 -1.71
CA THR A 510 -3.16 11.45 -2.12
C THR A 510 -3.32 10.83 -3.52
N GLY A 511 -4.53 10.84 -4.07
CA GLY A 511 -4.95 9.98 -5.16
C GLY A 511 -5.26 8.55 -4.67
N PRO A 512 -5.80 7.68 -5.54
CA PRO A 512 -6.12 6.30 -5.19
C PRO A 512 -4.92 5.57 -4.57
N ALA A 513 -5.09 5.13 -3.32
CA ALA A 513 -4.04 4.47 -2.54
C ALA A 513 -4.60 3.19 -1.86
N THR A 514 -3.98 2.78 -0.76
CA THR A 514 -4.39 1.60 0.01
C THR A 514 -5.31 2.00 1.16
N VAL A 515 -6.16 1.08 1.58
CA VAL A 515 -7.11 1.31 2.70
C VAL A 515 -6.39 1.74 3.97
N ILE A 516 -5.25 1.12 4.31
CA ILE A 516 -4.49 1.48 5.50
C ILE A 516 -3.93 2.91 5.45
N ARG A 517 -3.66 3.47 4.25
CA ARG A 517 -3.27 4.88 4.09
C ARG A 517 -4.46 5.82 4.26
N ALA A 518 -5.65 5.43 3.82
CA ALA A 518 -6.87 6.20 4.08
C ALA A 518 -7.17 6.24 5.60
N ILE A 519 -7.00 5.12 6.30
CA ILE A 519 -7.14 5.03 7.75
C ILE A 519 -6.13 5.93 8.47
N ALA A 520 -4.86 5.89 8.04
CA ALA A 520 -3.82 6.78 8.55
C ALA A 520 -4.18 8.27 8.33
N ALA A 521 -4.70 8.63 7.15
CA ALA A 521 -5.14 10.01 6.88
C ALA A 521 -6.30 10.45 7.79
N GLY A 522 -7.24 9.55 8.10
CA GLY A 522 -8.30 9.82 9.07
C GLY A 522 -7.77 9.99 10.50
N LYS A 523 -6.79 9.16 10.91
CA LYS A 523 -6.08 9.26 12.20
C LYS A 523 -5.35 10.60 12.33
N THR A 524 -4.57 10.98 11.31
CA THR A 524 -3.86 12.26 11.25
C THR A 524 -4.84 13.43 11.30
N ALA A 525 -5.92 13.40 10.52
CA ALA A 525 -6.92 14.46 10.53
C ALA A 525 -7.59 14.61 11.90
N ALA A 526 -7.93 13.50 12.58
CA ALA A 526 -8.55 13.55 13.90
C ALA A 526 -7.65 14.27 14.94
N ALA A 527 -6.37 13.89 15.04
CA ALA A 527 -5.43 14.56 15.95
C ALA A 527 -5.28 16.06 15.66
N ASN A 528 -5.12 16.42 14.38
CA ASN A 528 -4.92 17.83 14.01
C ASN A 528 -6.20 18.67 14.13
N ILE A 529 -7.38 18.06 13.97
CA ILE A 529 -8.66 18.72 14.24
C ILE A 529 -8.83 18.93 15.76
N ASP A 530 -8.48 17.95 16.59
CA ASP A 530 -8.51 18.07 18.04
C ASP A 530 -7.63 19.24 18.52
N GLU A 531 -6.39 19.31 18.04
CA GLU A 531 -5.45 20.40 18.30
C GLU A 531 -5.98 21.76 17.83
N TYR A 532 -6.51 21.82 16.60
CA TYR A 532 -7.13 23.03 16.06
C TYR A 532 -8.29 23.55 16.92
N LEU A 533 -9.06 22.64 17.52
CA LEU A 533 -10.20 22.97 18.39
C LEU A 533 -9.77 23.36 19.81
N GLY A 534 -8.46 23.31 20.11
CA GLY A 534 -7.87 23.70 21.40
C GLY A 534 -7.71 22.56 22.40
N PHE A 535 -7.74 21.30 21.94
CA PHE A 535 -7.60 20.10 22.76
C PHE A 535 -6.32 19.34 22.40
N PHE A 536 -5.90 18.42 23.28
CA PHE A 536 -4.70 17.60 23.09
C PHE A 536 -4.95 16.20 23.67
N HIS A 537 -6.03 15.57 23.22
CA HIS A 537 -6.42 14.25 23.72
C HIS A 537 -5.41 13.18 23.27
N GLU A 538 -4.98 12.34 24.21
CA GLU A 538 -4.09 11.20 23.93
C GLU A 538 -4.91 9.91 23.93
N ILE A 539 -4.81 9.10 22.86
CA ILE A 539 -5.49 7.81 22.79
C ILE A 539 -4.54 6.71 23.23
N GLU A 540 -4.86 6.07 24.36
CA GLU A 540 -4.02 5.06 25.00
C GLU A 540 -4.63 3.65 24.93
N SER A 541 -3.78 2.63 25.14
CA SER A 541 -4.22 1.26 25.42
C SER A 541 -3.73 0.82 26.78
N ASP A 542 -4.66 0.38 27.62
CA ASP A 542 -4.45 -0.17 28.97
C ASP A 542 -4.06 -1.66 28.96
N ILE A 543 -3.89 -2.25 27.77
CA ILE A 543 -3.64 -3.68 27.61
C ILE A 543 -2.21 -4.03 28.03
N VAL A 544 -2.13 -4.91 29.03
CA VAL A 544 -0.88 -5.50 29.53
C VAL A 544 -0.47 -6.64 28.61
N LEU A 545 0.64 -6.47 27.91
CA LEU A 545 1.19 -7.50 27.03
C LEU A 545 1.77 -8.68 27.81
N PRO A 546 1.71 -9.90 27.25
CA PRO A 546 2.36 -11.06 27.84
C PRO A 546 3.90 -10.91 27.84
N PRO A 547 4.61 -11.68 28.68
CA PRO A 547 6.06 -11.69 28.68
C PRO A 547 6.61 -12.18 27.33
N VAL A 548 7.73 -11.60 26.92
CA VAL A 548 8.41 -11.97 25.67
C VAL A 548 9.02 -13.36 25.78
N ARG A 549 8.96 -14.11 24.68
CA ARG A 549 9.53 -15.46 24.56
C ARG A 549 10.90 -15.41 23.88
N PHE A 550 11.70 -16.47 24.07
CA PHE A 550 13.09 -16.54 23.61
C PHE A 550 13.37 -17.74 22.69
N ASP A 551 12.39 -18.62 22.50
CA ASP A 551 12.45 -19.85 21.70
C ASP A 551 11.92 -19.67 20.26
N ASP A 552 11.68 -18.43 19.86
CA ASP A 552 11.17 -18.01 18.55
C ASP A 552 12.19 -18.15 17.41
N ASN A 553 13.48 -18.42 17.69
CA ASN A 553 14.54 -18.37 16.68
C ASN A 553 14.60 -19.58 15.73
N ALA A 554 13.85 -20.66 16.00
CA ALA A 554 13.88 -21.87 15.18
C ALA A 554 13.24 -21.62 13.79
N PRO A 555 13.94 -21.93 12.67
CA PRO A 555 13.37 -21.81 11.33
C PRO A 555 12.09 -22.62 11.18
N THR A 556 11.00 -21.95 10.80
CA THR A 556 9.65 -22.53 10.71
C THR A 556 8.94 -21.94 9.49
N GLY A 557 8.24 -22.79 8.72
CA GLY A 557 7.52 -22.36 7.54
C GLY A 557 6.40 -21.35 7.84
N ARG A 558 6.16 -20.43 6.91
CA ARG A 558 5.04 -19.47 6.99
C ARG A 558 3.71 -20.15 6.71
N VAL A 559 2.73 -19.90 7.57
CA VAL A 559 1.33 -20.23 7.29
C VAL A 559 0.81 -19.29 6.21
N ASN A 560 0.36 -19.85 5.09
CA ASN A 560 -0.29 -19.10 4.01
C ASN A 560 -1.81 -19.30 4.08
N MET A 561 -2.55 -18.24 3.77
CA MET A 561 -4.00 -18.32 3.66
C MET A 561 -4.38 -19.24 2.49
N LYS A 562 -5.45 -20.01 2.66
CA LYS A 562 -5.94 -20.95 1.65
C LYS A 562 -7.17 -20.37 0.95
N GLU A 563 -7.25 -20.50 -0.37
CA GLU A 563 -8.48 -20.16 -1.10
C GLU A 563 -9.40 -21.38 -1.26
N ARG A 564 -10.70 -21.11 -1.41
CA ARG A 564 -11.68 -22.08 -1.90
C ARG A 564 -11.26 -22.60 -3.29
N PRO A 565 -11.61 -23.84 -3.67
CA PRO A 565 -11.37 -24.36 -5.01
C PRO A 565 -11.90 -23.41 -6.09
N ALA A 566 -11.09 -23.13 -7.12
CA ALA A 566 -11.41 -22.16 -8.16
C ALA A 566 -12.77 -22.45 -8.82
N ASN A 567 -13.03 -23.70 -9.17
CA ASN A 567 -14.28 -24.19 -9.77
C ASN A 567 -15.53 -23.98 -8.90
N GLU A 568 -15.38 -23.81 -7.58
CA GLU A 568 -16.48 -23.51 -6.67
C GLU A 568 -16.64 -22.01 -6.44
N ARG A 569 -15.52 -21.29 -6.22
CA ARG A 569 -15.55 -19.86 -5.88
C ARG A 569 -15.88 -18.94 -7.05
N VAL A 570 -15.79 -19.42 -8.29
CA VAL A 570 -16.27 -18.69 -9.47
C VAL A 570 -17.79 -18.70 -9.62
N CYS A 571 -18.51 -19.56 -8.87
CA CYS A 571 -19.96 -19.69 -8.99
C CYS A 571 -20.75 -18.77 -8.02
N ASP A 572 -20.06 -18.05 -7.14
CA ASP A 572 -20.70 -17.18 -6.15
C ASP A 572 -19.80 -16.00 -5.74
N PHE A 573 -20.40 -15.06 -5.00
CA PHE A 573 -19.72 -13.93 -4.39
C PHE A 573 -19.42 -14.14 -2.90
N LYS A 574 -19.41 -15.39 -2.41
CA LYS A 574 -19.07 -15.68 -1.00
C LYS A 574 -17.56 -15.54 -0.80
N LEU A 575 -17.16 -15.36 0.46
CA LEU A 575 -15.76 -15.19 0.85
C LEU A 575 -14.87 -16.29 0.22
N MET A 576 -13.82 -15.86 -0.48
CA MET A 576 -12.97 -16.73 -1.28
C MET A 576 -11.88 -17.45 -0.49
N GLU A 577 -11.54 -16.95 0.71
CA GLU A 577 -10.37 -17.36 1.48
C GLU A 577 -10.79 -17.97 2.82
N TYR A 578 -10.21 -19.11 3.19
CA TYR A 578 -10.35 -19.74 4.50
C TYR A 578 -9.50 -19.04 5.56
N GLY A 579 -9.99 -19.00 6.81
CA GLY A 579 -9.23 -18.54 7.97
C GLY A 579 -8.12 -19.53 8.36
N MET A 580 -7.24 -19.10 9.28
CA MET A 580 -6.27 -19.99 9.93
C MET A 580 -6.97 -20.90 10.94
N THR A 581 -6.45 -22.11 11.15
CA THR A 581 -6.80 -22.91 12.33
C THR A 581 -6.09 -22.40 13.58
N ASP A 582 -6.53 -22.85 14.77
CA ASP A 582 -5.90 -22.51 16.04
C ASP A 582 -4.41 -22.90 16.08
N GLU A 583 -4.06 -24.08 15.54
CA GLU A 583 -2.68 -24.55 15.45
C GLU A 583 -1.86 -23.69 14.48
N GLU A 584 -2.43 -23.33 13.34
CA GLU A 584 -1.80 -22.46 12.35
C GLU A 584 -1.54 -21.06 12.95
N ALA A 585 -2.52 -20.47 13.63
CA ALA A 585 -2.38 -19.16 14.27
C ALA A 585 -1.37 -19.19 15.42
N CYS A 586 -1.36 -20.24 16.24
CA CYS A 586 -0.38 -20.44 17.32
C CYS A 586 1.04 -20.58 16.77
N GLN A 587 1.25 -21.41 15.73
CA GLN A 587 2.54 -21.56 15.07
C GLN A 587 3.01 -20.23 14.46
N GLU A 588 2.13 -19.54 13.73
CA GLU A 588 2.50 -18.34 12.99
C GLU A 588 2.81 -17.15 13.91
N SER A 589 2.02 -16.97 14.97
CA SER A 589 2.30 -15.98 16.04
C SER A 589 3.55 -16.36 16.85
N GLY A 590 3.85 -17.66 16.98
CA GLY A 590 5.06 -18.22 17.57
C GLY A 590 6.36 -17.79 16.90
N ARG A 591 6.30 -17.32 15.66
CA ARG A 591 7.48 -16.96 14.86
C ARG A 591 7.91 -15.50 15.04
N CYS A 592 7.15 -14.66 15.73
CA CYS A 592 7.51 -13.24 15.90
C CYS A 592 8.82 -13.08 16.68
N LEU A 593 9.80 -12.36 16.14
CA LEU A 593 11.11 -12.11 16.78
C LEU A 593 11.08 -10.97 17.83
N HIS A 594 9.90 -10.50 18.24
CA HIS A 594 9.69 -9.41 19.20
C HIS A 594 10.70 -8.24 19.06
N CYS A 595 10.78 -7.68 17.84
CA CYS A 595 11.74 -6.62 17.48
C CYS A 595 11.52 -5.30 18.21
N ASP A 596 10.39 -5.15 18.91
CA ASP A 596 10.04 -4.10 19.86
C ASP A 596 10.77 -4.25 21.20
N HIS A 597 11.13 -5.48 21.60
CA HIS A 597 11.89 -5.78 22.81
C HIS A 597 13.37 -6.08 22.56
N PHE A 598 13.72 -6.55 21.35
CA PHE A 598 15.09 -6.92 21.00
C PHE A 598 15.73 -6.04 19.91
N GLY A 599 17.07 -5.91 19.96
CA GLY A 599 17.85 -5.17 18.97
C GLY A 599 17.64 -3.65 19.06
N TYR A 600 17.71 -2.95 17.92
CA TYR A 600 17.57 -1.48 17.89
C TYR A 600 16.18 -0.97 18.32
N GLY A 601 15.19 -1.87 18.36
CA GLY A 601 13.82 -1.61 18.82
C GLY A 601 13.74 -0.93 20.17
N ILE A 602 14.44 -1.50 21.14
CA ILE A 602 14.41 -1.10 22.55
C ILE A 602 15.00 0.30 22.79
N PHE A 603 15.93 0.74 21.95
CA PHE A 603 16.69 1.96 22.19
C PHE A 603 15.99 3.23 21.70
N LYS A 604 15.15 3.14 20.66
CA LYS A 604 14.66 4.34 19.95
C LYS A 604 13.24 4.29 19.40
N GLY A 605 12.37 3.36 19.79
CA GLY A 605 10.95 3.53 19.47
C GLY A 605 9.99 2.47 20.00
N GLY A 606 10.49 1.28 20.39
CA GLY A 606 9.74 0.26 21.14
C GLY A 606 8.27 0.14 20.75
N ARG A 607 7.41 0.01 21.76
CA ARG A 607 5.95 0.09 21.64
C ARG A 607 5.49 1.52 21.89
N GLU A 608 4.73 2.10 20.96
CA GLU A 608 4.01 3.35 21.19
C GLU A 608 2.69 3.03 21.91
N SER A 609 2.62 3.31 23.22
CA SER A 609 1.41 3.04 24.02
C SER A 609 0.30 4.07 23.80
N LYS A 610 0.67 5.24 23.27
CA LYS A 610 -0.20 6.39 23.03
C LYS A 610 0.17 7.09 21.73
N TRP A 611 -0.75 7.87 21.19
CA TRP A 611 -0.51 8.78 20.09
C TRP A 611 -1.37 10.03 20.21
#